data_AF-A0A660YYN9-F1
#
_entry.id   AF-A0A660YYN9-F1
#
_cell.length_a   1.000
_cell.length_b   1.000
_cell.length_c   1.000
_cell.angle_alpha   90.00
_cell.angle_beta   90.00
_cell.angle_gamma   90.00
#
_symmetry.space_group_name_H-M   'P 1'
#
loop_
_entity.id
_entity.type
_entity.pdbx_description
1 polymer ?
#
loop_
_entity_poly.entity_id
_entity_poly.type
_entity_poly.pdbx_seq_one_letter_code
_entity_poly.pdbx_strand_id
1 'polypeptide(L)'
;MKNLLGKPFVRKTIFFLIGFIFVILLLDNLFVPWYVSSAETTVPNVVGMNDQEAIAMLKSQGFETAIADTSFGLEYPKNTVFLQRPDAGDIVKEGRRIF
;
A
#
# COMPACT_ATOMS: atom_id res chain seq x y z
N MET A 1 -33.74 33.14 29.95
CA MET A 1 -32.87 32.02 29.54
C MET A 1 -31.46 32.36 30.00
N LYS A 2 -30.83 31.56 30.88
CA LYS A 2 -29.48 31.87 31.41
C LYS A 2 -28.46 31.65 30.28
N ASN A 3 -27.75 32.70 29.86
CA ASN A 3 -26.68 32.62 28.84
C ASN A 3 -25.50 31.79 29.38
N LEU A 4 -25.54 30.48 29.16
CA LEU A 4 -24.50 29.53 29.59
C LEU A 4 -23.15 29.81 28.93
N LEU A 5 -23.13 30.42 27.74
CA LEU A 5 -21.92 30.83 27.00
C LEU A 5 -21.14 31.99 27.65
N GLY A 6 -21.75 32.76 28.56
CA GLY A 6 -21.08 33.88 29.22
C GLY A 6 -20.14 33.46 30.36
N LYS A 7 -20.21 32.20 30.81
CA LYS A 7 -19.38 31.70 31.91
C LYS A 7 -17.96 31.43 31.41
N PRO A 8 -16.93 31.98 32.10
CA PRO A 8 -15.53 31.80 31.68
C PRO A 8 -15.10 30.33 31.66
N PHE A 9 -15.73 29.48 32.47
CA PHE A 9 -15.52 28.03 32.48
C PHE A 9 -15.99 27.36 31.17
N VAL A 10 -17.23 27.63 30.74
CA VAL A 10 -17.81 27.06 29.52
C VAL A 10 -17.03 27.48 28.27
N ARG A 11 -16.62 28.75 28.22
CA ARG A 11 -15.79 29.27 27.13
C ARG A 11 -14.44 28.55 27.03
N LYS A 12 -13.75 28.33 28.16
CA LYS A 12 -12.48 27.57 28.19
C LYS A 12 -12.65 26.13 27.72
N THR A 13 -13.72 25.46 28.15
CA THR A 13 -14.03 24.09 27.71
C THR A 13 -14.32 24.01 26.21
N ILE A 14 -15.07 24.97 25.66
CA ILE A 14 -15.34 25.04 24.22
C ILE A 14 -14.05 25.25 23.42
N PHE A 15 -13.19 26.19 23.83
CA PHE A 15 -11.89 26.39 23.17
C PHE A 15 -10.99 25.15 23.25
N PHE A 16 -11.01 24.43 24.38
CA PHE A 16 -10.30 23.17 24.53
C PHE A 16 -10.82 22.09 23.57
N LEU A 17 -12.15 21.93 23.46
CA LEU A 17 -12.75 20.98 22.53
C LEU A 17 -12.47 21.32 21.07
N ILE A 18 -12.53 22.60 20.70
CA ILE A 18 -12.17 23.07 19.36
C ILE A 18 -10.69 22.77 19.07
N GLY A 19 -9.80 23.07 20.01
CA GLY A 19 -8.38 22.74 19.87
C GLY A 19 -8.14 21.23 19.75
N PHE A 20 -8.86 20.43 20.51
CA PHE A 20 -8.77 18.97 20.45
C PHE A 20 -9.24 18.42 19.10
N ILE A 21 -10.38 18.89 18.59
CA ILE A 21 -10.86 18.54 17.25
C ILE A 21 -9.89 18.99 16.17
N PHE A 22 -9.31 20.19 16.30
CA PHE A 22 -8.31 20.70 15.37
C PHE A 22 -7.05 19.83 15.33
N VAL A 23 -6.60 19.33 16.49
CA VAL A 23 -5.48 18.38 16.56
C VAL A 23 -5.82 17.06 15.86
N ILE A 24 -7.04 16.52 16.06
CA ILE A 24 -7.48 15.31 15.35
C ILE A 24 -7.43 15.52 13.83
N LEU A 25 -7.98 16.63 13.34
CA LEU A 25 -7.97 16.95 11.90
C LEU A 25 -6.54 17.12 11.35
N LEU A 26 -5.62 17.70 12.13
CA LEU A 26 -4.22 17.79 11.74
C LEU A 26 -3.56 16.41 11.65
N LEU A 27 -3.82 15.53 12.63
CA LEU A 27 -3.28 14.17 12.61
C LEU A 27 -3.80 13.38 11.41
N ASP A 28 -5.11 13.42 11.16
CA ASP A 28 -5.75 12.71 10.05
C ASP A 28 -5.24 13.20 8.68
N ASN A 29 -5.04 14.50 8.51
CA ASN A 29 -4.71 15.08 7.20
C ASN A 29 -3.20 15.20 6.92
N LEU A 30 -2.35 15.25 7.95
CA LEU A 30 -0.90 15.42 7.76
C LEU A 30 -0.12 14.21 8.23
N PHE A 31 -0.40 13.72 9.44
CA PHE A 31 0.43 12.71 10.07
C PHE A 31 0.16 11.32 9.47
N VAL A 32 -1.12 10.96 9.31
CA VAL A 32 -1.50 9.66 8.76
C VAL A 32 -0.99 9.49 7.32
N PRO A 33 -1.22 10.41 6.36
CA PRO A 33 -0.75 10.25 4.99
C PRO A 33 0.76 10.15 4.90
N TRP A 34 1.49 10.96 5.67
CA TRP A 34 2.96 10.92 5.71
C TRP A 34 3.50 9.60 6.29
N TYR A 35 2.83 9.03 7.30
CA TYR A 35 3.25 7.77 7.92
C TYR A 35 2.96 6.54 7.04
N VAL A 36 1.85 6.55 6.28
CA VAL A 36 1.43 5.39 5.45
C VAL A 36 1.86 5.48 3.98
N SER A 37 2.28 6.66 3.52
CA SER A 37 2.85 6.84 2.19
C SER A 37 4.13 6.02 2.09
N SER A 38 4.13 5.07 1.17
CA SER A 38 5.27 4.20 0.86
C SER A 38 5.58 4.41 -0.62
N ALA A 39 6.85 4.21 -1.00
CA ALA A 39 7.22 4.26 -2.39
C ALA A 39 6.44 3.19 -3.18
N GLU A 40 6.01 3.57 -4.38
CA GLU A 40 5.25 2.73 -5.29
C GLU A 40 6.13 2.39 -6.51
N THR A 41 5.95 1.18 -7.02
CA THR A 41 6.67 0.65 -8.16
C THR A 41 5.71 -0.06 -9.11
N THR A 42 6.09 -0.15 -10.38
CA THR A 42 5.30 -0.82 -11.41
C THR A 42 5.71 -2.28 -11.53
N VAL A 43 4.75 -3.19 -11.54
CA VAL A 43 5.00 -4.62 -11.66
C VAL A 43 5.50 -4.96 -13.07
N PRO A 44 6.68 -5.58 -13.24
CA PRO A 44 7.18 -5.99 -14.55
C PRO A 44 6.40 -7.21 -15.08
N ASN A 45 6.42 -7.40 -16.40
CA ASN A 45 5.89 -8.60 -17.02
C ASN A 45 6.95 -9.71 -17.01
N VAL A 46 6.66 -10.81 -16.34
CA VAL A 46 7.48 -12.02 -16.30
C VAL A 46 6.80 -13.23 -16.93
N VAL A 47 5.57 -13.09 -17.44
CA VAL A 47 4.87 -14.17 -18.15
C VAL A 47 5.65 -14.55 -19.41
N GLY A 48 5.84 -15.84 -19.64
CA GLY A 48 6.65 -16.40 -20.73
C GLY A 48 8.14 -16.51 -20.42
N MET A 49 8.62 -15.97 -19.29
CA MET A 49 10.01 -16.15 -18.86
C MET A 49 10.22 -17.50 -18.17
N ASN A 50 11.48 -17.96 -18.16
CA ASN A 50 11.86 -19.04 -17.28
C ASN A 50 11.68 -18.62 -15.81
N ASP A 51 11.21 -19.52 -14.96
CA ASP A 51 10.93 -19.27 -13.54
C ASP A 51 12.13 -18.71 -12.77
N GLN A 52 13.35 -19.22 -13.00
CA GLN A 52 14.55 -18.72 -12.33
C GLN A 52 14.93 -17.31 -12.79
N GLU A 53 14.82 -17.04 -14.10
CA GLU A 53 15.09 -15.72 -14.68
C GLU A 53 14.08 -14.68 -14.20
N ALA A 54 12.79 -15.05 -14.14
CA ALA A 54 11.73 -14.23 -13.59
C ALA A 54 11.99 -13.88 -12.12
N ILE A 55 12.35 -14.88 -11.30
CA ILE A 55 12.68 -14.67 -9.89
C ILE A 55 13.89 -13.72 -9.74
N ALA A 56 14.93 -13.89 -10.55
CA ALA A 56 16.11 -13.03 -10.52
C ALA A 56 15.77 -11.58 -10.92
N MET A 57 14.99 -11.39 -11.98
CA MET A 57 14.52 -10.08 -12.42
C MET A 57 13.71 -9.39 -11.32
N LEU A 58 12.71 -10.08 -10.76
CA LEU A 58 11.83 -9.53 -9.74
C LEU A 58 12.61 -9.13 -8.47
N LYS A 59 13.51 -9.99 -8.01
CA LYS A 59 14.37 -9.68 -6.86
C LYS A 59 15.31 -8.50 -7.13
N SER A 60 15.84 -8.38 -8.35
CA SER A 60 16.70 -7.25 -8.73
C SER A 60 15.96 -5.90 -8.73
N GLN A 61 14.63 -5.93 -8.90
CA GLN A 61 13.76 -4.76 -8.84
C GLN A 61 13.10 -4.56 -7.46
N GLY A 62 13.54 -5.29 -6.44
CA GLY A 62 13.07 -5.12 -5.06
C GLY A 62 11.73 -5.78 -4.75
N PHE A 63 11.25 -6.68 -5.60
CA PHE A 63 10.06 -7.49 -5.33
C PHE A 63 10.39 -8.75 -4.54
N GLU A 64 9.46 -9.17 -3.69
CA GLU A 64 9.45 -10.53 -3.16
C GLU A 64 8.80 -11.49 -4.16
N THR A 65 9.15 -12.76 -4.13
CA THR A 65 8.65 -13.76 -5.08
C THR A 65 8.24 -15.03 -4.34
N ALA A 66 7.10 -15.63 -4.71
CA ALA A 66 6.72 -16.96 -4.22
C ALA A 66 5.93 -17.71 -5.30
N ILE A 67 6.28 -18.97 -5.56
CA ILE A 67 5.52 -19.81 -6.48
C ILE A 67 4.21 -20.20 -5.79
N ALA A 68 3.07 -19.74 -6.32
CA ALA A 68 1.76 -20.08 -5.76
C ALA A 68 1.31 -21.50 -6.13
N ASP A 69 1.48 -21.88 -7.39
CA ASP A 69 1.07 -23.18 -7.92
C ASP A 69 1.91 -23.55 -9.16
N THR A 70 1.86 -24.82 -9.54
CA THR A 70 2.47 -25.34 -10.77
C THR A 70 1.45 -26.15 -11.54
N SER A 71 1.22 -25.81 -12.81
CA SER A 71 0.29 -26.54 -13.67
C SER A 71 0.98 -27.06 -14.93
N PHE A 72 0.33 -28.02 -15.59
CA PHE A 72 0.79 -28.60 -16.84
C PHE A 72 -0.01 -28.04 -18.00
N GLY A 73 0.68 -27.59 -19.04
CA GLY A 73 0.09 -27.09 -20.27
C GLY A 73 0.98 -27.38 -21.47
N LEU A 74 0.41 -27.35 -22.67
CA LEU A 74 1.14 -27.51 -23.94
C LEU A 74 1.62 -26.18 -24.53
N GLU A 75 1.14 -25.07 -23.99
CA GLU A 75 1.39 -23.72 -24.52
C GLU A 75 2.79 -23.19 -24.17
N TYR A 76 3.31 -23.56 -23.00
CA TYR A 76 4.62 -23.10 -22.51
C TYR A 76 5.57 -24.28 -22.25
N PRO A 77 6.88 -24.09 -22.46
CA PRO A 77 7.89 -25.04 -22.02
C PRO A 77 7.84 -25.26 -20.50
N LYS A 78 8.44 -26.37 -20.05
CA LYS A 78 8.61 -26.63 -18.62
C LYS A 78 9.36 -25.48 -17.94
N ASN A 79 8.99 -25.17 -16.70
CA ASN A 79 9.59 -24.12 -15.87
C ASN A 79 9.42 -22.72 -16.48
N THR A 80 8.27 -22.45 -17.08
CA THR A 80 7.92 -21.13 -17.63
C THR A 80 6.79 -20.54 -16.81
N VAL A 81 6.89 -19.26 -16.49
CA VAL A 81 5.82 -18.52 -15.82
C VAL A 81 4.67 -18.36 -16.81
N PHE A 82 3.53 -19.01 -16.54
CA PHE A 82 2.34 -18.90 -17.40
C PHE A 82 1.30 -17.90 -16.84
N LEU A 83 1.46 -17.50 -15.58
CA LEU A 83 0.59 -16.56 -14.88
C LEU A 83 1.40 -15.84 -13.81
N GLN A 84 1.11 -14.55 -13.61
CA GLN A 84 1.64 -13.76 -12.52
C GLN A 84 0.51 -13.03 -11.79
N ARG A 85 0.67 -12.79 -10.49
CA ARG A 85 -0.18 -11.89 -9.70
C ARG A 85 0.65 -11.09 -8.69
N PRO A 86 0.50 -9.76 -8.57
CA PRO A 86 -0.32 -8.84 -9.38
C PRO A 86 0.03 -8.81 -10.87
N ASP A 87 -0.85 -8.22 -11.67
CA ASP A 87 -0.74 -8.21 -13.12
C ASP A 87 0.36 -7.25 -13.57
N ALA A 88 0.94 -7.49 -14.74
CA ALA A 88 1.96 -6.61 -15.29
C ALA A 88 1.40 -5.20 -15.51
N GLY A 89 2.15 -4.18 -15.09
CA GLY A 89 1.71 -2.78 -15.14
C GLY A 89 0.95 -2.30 -13.90
N ASP A 90 0.60 -3.19 -12.96
CA ASP A 90 -0.01 -2.78 -11.69
C ASP A 90 0.95 -1.89 -10.89
N ILE A 91 0.40 -0.88 -10.22
CA ILE A 91 1.15 -0.03 -9.29
C ILE A 91 1.00 -0.63 -7.89
N VAL A 92 2.12 -1.02 -7.30
CA VAL A 92 2.16 -1.66 -5.99
C VAL A 92 3.19 -0.99 -5.10
N LYS A 93 3.04 -1.15 -3.79
CA LYS A 93 4.07 -0.70 -2.84
C LYS A 93 5.37 -1.48 -3.06
N GLU A 94 6.51 -0.82 -2.85
CA GLU A 94 7.82 -1.48 -2.83
C GLU A 94 7.83 -2.69 -1.87
N GLY A 95 8.60 -3.73 -2.22
CA GLY A 95 8.64 -4.97 -1.45
C GLY A 95 7.39 -5.84 -1.60
N ARG A 96 6.47 -5.53 -2.53
CA ARG A 96 5.31 -6.38 -2.80
C ARG A 96 5.76 -7.76 -3.28
N ARG A 97 5.06 -8.78 -2.78
CA ARG A 97 5.22 -10.16 -3.25
C ARG A 97 4.45 -10.40 -4.54
N ILE A 98 5.16 -10.95 -5.53
CA ILE A 98 4.64 -11.42 -6.80
C ILE A 98 4.55 -12.95 -6.76
N PHE A 99 3.44 -13.48 -7.27
CA PHE A 99 3.08 -14.89 -7.30
C PHE A 99 2.98 -15.42 -8.72
#